data_AF-A0A1Y0HBY4-F1
#
_entry.id   AF-A0A1Y0HBY4-F1
#
_cell.length_a   1.000
_cell.length_b   1.000
_cell.length_c   1.000
_cell.angle_alpha   90.00
_cell.angle_beta   90.00
_cell.angle_gamma   90.00
#
_symmetry.space_group_name_H-M   'P 1'
#
loop_
_entity.id
_entity.type
_entity.pdbx_description
1 polymer ?
#
loop_
_entity_poly.entity_id
_entity_poly.type
_entity_poly.pdbx_seq_one_letter_code
_entity_poly.pdbx_strand_id
1 'polypeptide(L)'
;MTDIQRFPCVQCGAVLEFAAGSHALKCPYCGAQQGIAPPIREIEERDLLATLANHAPPAMEPDNVVHCNSCAAEFVLPPHIESSSCPFCGSNVVVPAKPESRILPDGVMPFVVDERGMRERYRDWIGSRFWAPNNLKSRALQKNEVKGIYVPYWTYDAFTTTAYTGQRGEDYIEQESYTDSQGNRQTRSVTKTRWYPASGTVQVPFDDVLVLGSTHVPTKYADAMNTWQLQHCVSYEPAYLSGFSAMRYDVDLTEGFEAAKRKMVPPIEQAIRYDIGGDRQMISWMETEYSNLTFKHLLLPIWSGAYRYNNRIWNFLVNGQTGEVRGEAPVSPWKVAIAVILGLIIIGTFLYLMDKSG
;
A
#
# COMPACT_ATOMS: atom_id res chain seq x y z
N MET A 1 21.31 -28.45 7.01
CA MET A 1 19.89 -28.85 6.91
C MET A 1 19.08 -27.75 7.58
N THR A 2 18.34 -26.99 6.79
CA THR A 2 17.58 -25.83 7.28
C THR A 2 16.34 -26.34 8.00
N ASP A 3 16.19 -26.07 9.29
CA ASP A 3 15.10 -26.58 10.10
C ASP A 3 13.79 -25.85 9.72
N ILE A 4 12.85 -26.57 9.11
CA ILE A 4 11.56 -26.03 8.70
C ILE A 4 10.63 -26.12 9.92
N GLN A 5 10.29 -24.97 10.50
CA GLN A 5 9.37 -24.89 11.64
C GLN A 5 7.97 -25.35 11.24
N ARG A 6 7.42 -26.35 11.93
CA ARG A 6 6.10 -26.94 11.65
C ARG A 6 5.17 -26.74 12.84
N PHE A 7 3.87 -26.64 12.54
CA PHE A 7 2.81 -26.54 13.51
C PHE A 7 1.82 -27.71 13.38
N PRO A 8 2.16 -28.91 13.89
CA PRO A 8 1.27 -30.06 13.82
C PRO A 8 0.12 -29.95 14.81
N CYS A 9 -1.04 -30.46 14.41
CA CYS A 9 -2.22 -30.57 15.26
C CYS A 9 -1.99 -31.64 16.33
N VAL A 10 -2.18 -31.27 17.61
CA VAL A 10 -2.06 -32.20 18.75
C VAL A 10 -3.08 -33.34 18.71
N GLN A 11 -4.19 -33.18 17.99
CA GLN A 11 -5.27 -34.15 17.94
C GLN A 11 -5.15 -35.15 16.78
N CYS A 12 -4.71 -34.71 15.59
CA CYS A 12 -4.68 -35.58 14.40
C CYS A 12 -3.38 -35.51 13.59
N GLY A 13 -2.39 -34.71 14.01
CA GLY A 13 -1.10 -34.58 13.34
C GLY A 13 -1.10 -33.76 12.04
N ALA A 14 -2.27 -33.33 11.54
CA ALA A 14 -2.37 -32.48 10.36
C ALA A 14 -1.72 -31.11 10.60
N VAL A 15 -1.23 -30.46 9.54
CA VAL A 15 -0.65 -29.11 9.62
C VAL A 15 -1.75 -28.11 9.96
N LEU A 16 -1.49 -27.25 10.95
CA LEU A 16 -2.41 -26.19 11.35
C LEU A 16 -2.20 -24.94 10.49
N GLU A 17 -3.27 -24.21 10.24
CA GLU A 17 -3.26 -22.93 9.53
C GLU A 17 -3.62 -21.80 10.51
N PHE A 18 -3.05 -20.63 10.33
CA PHE A 18 -3.41 -19.46 11.12
C PHE A 18 -4.87 -19.07 10.85
N ALA A 19 -5.67 -18.98 11.91
CA ALA A 19 -7.06 -18.59 11.82
C ALA A 19 -7.16 -17.07 11.83
N ALA A 20 -7.40 -16.48 10.66
CA ALA A 20 -7.58 -15.05 10.51
C ALA A 20 -8.65 -14.48 11.48
N GLY A 21 -8.36 -13.32 12.06
CA GLY A 21 -9.19 -12.69 13.08
C GLY A 21 -9.04 -13.28 14.48
N SER A 22 -8.04 -14.13 14.70
CA SER A 22 -7.73 -14.73 16.01
C SER A 22 -6.23 -14.70 16.32
N HIS A 23 -5.85 -15.17 17.51
CA HIS A 23 -4.46 -15.47 17.87
C HIS A 23 -4.28 -16.99 18.04
N ALA A 24 -4.81 -17.76 17.08
CA ALA A 24 -4.79 -19.21 17.14
C ALA A 24 -4.54 -19.84 15.76
N LEU A 25 -3.97 -21.03 15.80
CA LEU A 25 -3.89 -21.94 14.67
C LEU A 25 -5.11 -22.88 14.70
N LYS A 26 -5.71 -23.15 13.56
CA LYS A 26 -6.85 -24.04 13.38
C LYS A 26 -6.47 -25.19 12.45
N CYS A 27 -6.88 -26.39 12.82
CA CYS A 27 -6.73 -27.56 11.96
C CYS A 27 -7.81 -27.55 10.87
N PRO A 28 -7.46 -27.56 9.58
CA PRO A 28 -8.44 -27.65 8.50
C PRO A 28 -9.11 -29.04 8.41
N TYR A 29 -8.53 -30.07 9.06
CA TYR A 29 -9.03 -31.44 9.02
C TYR A 29 -10.01 -31.76 10.16
N CYS A 30 -9.57 -31.63 11.43
CA CYS A 30 -10.39 -31.98 12.59
C CYS A 30 -11.05 -30.78 13.30
N GLY A 31 -10.69 -29.55 12.91
CA GLY A 31 -11.24 -28.32 13.50
C GLY A 31 -10.64 -27.90 14.84
N ALA A 32 -9.70 -28.67 15.41
CA ALA A 32 -9.01 -28.32 16.65
C ALA A 32 -8.31 -26.95 16.55
N GLN A 33 -8.27 -26.22 17.66
CA GLN A 33 -7.59 -24.92 17.77
C GLN A 33 -6.46 -24.98 18.78
N GLN A 34 -5.36 -24.31 18.46
CA GLN A 34 -4.18 -24.16 19.31
C GLN A 34 -3.79 -22.68 19.37
N GLY A 35 -3.77 -22.10 20.56
CA GLY A 35 -3.37 -20.70 20.73
C GLY A 35 -1.92 -20.47 20.32
N ILE A 36 -1.66 -19.31 19.71
CA ILE A 36 -0.31 -18.80 19.51
C ILE A 36 0.10 -18.14 20.83
N ALA A 37 1.31 -18.40 21.31
CA ALA A 37 1.80 -17.76 22.52
C ALA A 37 1.76 -16.23 22.33
N PRO A 38 1.36 -15.46 23.37
CA PRO A 38 1.40 -14.01 23.27
C PRO A 38 2.82 -13.55 22.98
N PRO A 39 3.00 -12.45 22.23
CA PRO A 39 4.32 -11.93 21.90
C PRO A 39 5.10 -11.69 23.19
N ILE A 40 6.30 -12.26 23.27
CA ILE A 40 7.16 -12.21 24.47
C ILE A 40 7.92 -10.88 24.53
N ARG A 41 7.97 -10.15 23.43
CA ARG A 41 8.72 -8.89 23.26
C ARG A 41 7.81 -7.82 22.66
N GLU A 42 8.18 -6.57 22.86
CA GLU A 42 7.61 -5.45 22.10
C GLU A 42 8.34 -5.36 20.75
N ILE A 43 7.71 -4.73 19.76
CA ILE A 43 8.38 -4.43 18.49
C ILE A 43 9.34 -3.28 18.75
N GLU A 44 10.64 -3.53 18.65
CA GLU A 44 11.67 -2.52 18.87
C GLU A 44 12.03 -1.82 17.56
N GLU A 45 12.12 -0.50 17.63
CA GLU A 45 12.65 0.33 16.56
C GLU A 45 14.17 0.26 16.53
N ARG A 46 14.72 0.08 15.33
CA ARG A 46 16.16 -0.06 15.12
C ARG A 46 16.77 1.23 14.58
N ASP A 47 17.95 1.59 15.07
CA ASP A 47 18.72 2.72 14.52
C ASP A 47 19.09 2.45 13.04
N LEU A 48 18.67 3.35 12.16
CA LEU A 48 18.85 3.24 10.72
C LEU A 48 20.33 3.36 10.33
N LEU A 49 21.04 4.37 10.85
CA LEU A 49 22.42 4.67 10.45
C LEU A 49 23.38 3.59 10.95
N ALA A 50 23.20 3.14 12.19
CA ALA A 50 23.96 2.04 12.77
C ALA A 50 23.70 0.73 12.01
N THR A 51 22.47 0.50 11.55
CA THR A 51 22.17 -0.67 10.71
C THR A 51 22.84 -0.58 9.35
N LEU A 52 22.73 0.56 8.65
CA LEU A 52 23.33 0.76 7.32
C LEU A 52 24.87 0.62 7.35
N ALA A 53 25.52 1.01 8.45
CA ALA A 53 26.95 0.85 8.61
C ALA A 53 27.40 -0.61 8.73
N ASN A 54 26.51 -1.51 9.19
CA ASN A 54 26.85 -2.91 9.51
C ASN A 54 26.20 -3.94 8.59
N HIS A 55 25.16 -3.56 7.82
CA HIS A 55 24.48 -4.45 6.89
C HIS A 55 24.88 -4.15 5.44
N ALA A 56 25.48 -5.14 4.79
CA ALA A 56 25.64 -5.13 3.34
C ALA A 56 24.27 -5.34 2.65
N PRO A 57 24.08 -4.80 1.43
CA PRO A 57 22.90 -5.08 0.62
C PRO A 57 22.69 -6.59 0.46
N PRO A 58 21.43 -7.07 0.38
CA PRO A 58 21.17 -8.48 0.16
C PRO A 58 21.81 -8.93 -1.16
N ALA A 59 22.71 -9.92 -1.09
CA ALA A 59 23.29 -10.53 -2.27
C ALA A 59 22.18 -11.21 -3.09
N MET A 60 22.34 -11.25 -4.42
CA MET A 60 21.43 -11.95 -5.30
C MET A 60 21.51 -13.46 -5.00
N GLU A 61 20.50 -13.99 -4.32
CA GLU A 61 20.45 -15.40 -3.94
C GLU A 61 19.90 -16.24 -5.12
N PRO A 62 20.49 -17.41 -5.39
CA PRO A 62 19.95 -18.32 -6.40
C PRO A 62 18.57 -18.85 -5.97
N ASP A 63 17.84 -19.38 -6.95
CA ASP A 63 16.61 -20.14 -6.73
C ASP A 63 16.82 -21.21 -5.65
N ASN A 64 15.94 -21.23 -4.65
CA ASN A 64 16.02 -22.18 -3.56
C ASN A 64 15.34 -23.49 -3.99
N VAL A 65 16.11 -24.57 -4.09
CA VAL A 65 15.53 -25.91 -4.13
C VAL A 65 15.07 -26.25 -2.71
N VAL A 66 13.77 -26.48 -2.57
CA VAL A 66 13.13 -26.71 -1.28
C VAL A 66 12.61 -28.13 -1.23
N HIS A 67 13.02 -28.84 -0.19
CA HIS A 67 12.57 -30.19 0.11
C HIS A 67 11.37 -30.11 1.06
N CYS A 68 10.21 -30.57 0.59
CA CYS A 68 9.02 -30.67 1.42
C CYS A 68 9.15 -31.87 2.36
N ASN A 69 9.28 -31.62 3.66
CA ASN A 69 9.38 -32.69 4.63
C ASN A 69 8.06 -33.44 4.91
N SER A 70 6.93 -33.01 4.33
CA SER A 70 5.62 -33.65 4.49
C SER A 70 5.35 -34.71 3.43
N CYS A 71 5.77 -34.46 2.19
CA CYS A 71 5.55 -35.39 1.06
C CYS A 71 6.83 -35.81 0.34
N ALA A 72 7.99 -35.39 0.86
CA ALA A 72 9.32 -35.60 0.28
C ALA A 72 9.52 -35.00 -1.12
N ALA A 73 8.60 -34.17 -1.61
CA ALA A 73 8.74 -33.54 -2.93
C ALA A 73 9.74 -32.39 -2.92
N GLU A 74 10.48 -32.26 -4.01
CA GLU A 74 11.38 -31.15 -4.28
C GLU A 74 10.73 -30.16 -5.25
N PHE A 75 10.82 -28.87 -4.93
CA PHE A 75 10.35 -27.81 -5.81
C PHE A 75 11.19 -26.56 -5.66
N VAL A 76 11.18 -25.74 -6.70
CA VAL A 76 11.90 -24.47 -6.72
C VAL A 76 11.03 -23.38 -6.14
N LEU A 77 11.57 -22.66 -5.16
CA LEU A 77 11.01 -21.45 -4.59
C LEU A 77 11.81 -20.24 -5.09
N PRO A 78 11.15 -19.28 -5.77
CA PRO A 78 11.83 -18.07 -6.22
C PRO A 78 12.49 -17.32 -5.06
N PRO A 79 13.61 -16.62 -5.27
CA PRO A 79 14.40 -16.01 -4.19
C PRO A 79 13.67 -14.86 -3.46
N HIS A 80 12.60 -14.32 -4.03
CA HIS A 80 11.74 -13.29 -3.44
C HIS A 80 10.59 -13.86 -2.60
N ILE A 81 10.43 -15.19 -2.50
CA ILE A 81 9.41 -15.84 -1.67
C ILE A 81 10.08 -16.48 -0.45
N GLU A 82 9.62 -16.11 0.74
CA GLU A 82 10.09 -16.65 2.03
C GLU A 82 9.30 -17.89 2.42
N SER A 83 7.97 -17.84 2.25
CA SER A 83 7.09 -18.93 2.59
C SER A 83 6.03 -19.16 1.51
N SER A 84 5.75 -20.43 1.24
CA SER A 84 4.66 -20.86 0.36
C SER A 84 4.18 -22.24 0.75
N SER A 85 2.94 -22.55 0.38
CA SER A 85 2.44 -23.93 0.43
C SER A 85 3.13 -24.80 -0.62
N CYS A 86 3.47 -26.03 -0.24
CA CYS A 86 3.99 -27.04 -1.14
C CYS A 86 2.98 -27.34 -2.26
N PRO A 87 3.38 -27.29 -3.55
CA PRO A 87 2.45 -27.51 -4.65
C PRO A 87 1.91 -28.95 -4.74
N PHE A 88 2.54 -29.89 -4.03
CA PHE A 88 2.18 -31.32 -4.07
C PHE A 88 1.22 -31.73 -2.95
N CYS A 89 1.44 -31.25 -1.73
CA CYS A 89 0.67 -31.69 -0.55
C CYS A 89 0.04 -30.55 0.25
N GLY A 90 0.24 -29.29 -0.15
CA GLY A 90 -0.33 -28.12 0.51
C GLY A 90 0.33 -27.73 1.84
N SER A 91 1.26 -28.52 2.38
CA SER A 91 1.94 -28.14 3.63
C SER A 91 2.75 -26.86 3.45
N ASN A 92 2.68 -25.93 4.41
CA ASN A 92 3.51 -24.73 4.36
C ASN A 92 4.98 -25.06 4.51
N VAL A 93 5.77 -24.44 3.65
CA VAL A 93 7.22 -24.48 3.73
C VAL A 93 7.70 -23.05 3.94
N VAL A 94 8.51 -22.85 4.97
CA VAL A 94 9.19 -21.59 5.26
C VAL A 94 10.67 -21.83 5.00
N VAL A 95 11.27 -20.99 4.15
CA VAL A 95 12.71 -20.99 3.93
C VAL A 95 13.27 -19.86 4.80
N PRO A 96 13.78 -20.16 6.01
CA PRO A 96 14.24 -19.11 6.90
C PRO A 96 15.39 -18.35 6.25
N ALA A 97 15.36 -17.03 6.36
CA ALA A 97 16.49 -16.20 5.99
C ALA A 97 17.68 -16.53 6.91
N LYS A 98 18.90 -16.57 6.35
CA LYS A 98 20.09 -16.57 7.20
C LYS A 98 20.18 -15.17 7.83
N PRO A 99 20.25 -15.05 9.17
CA PRO A 99 20.31 -13.74 9.83
C PRO A 99 21.50 -12.88 9.37
N GLU A 100 22.57 -13.54 8.94
CA GLU A 100 23.79 -12.91 8.40
C GLU A 100 23.58 -12.24 7.03
N SER A 101 22.55 -12.63 6.26
CA SER A 101 22.31 -12.09 4.91
C SER A 101 21.12 -11.15 4.81
N ARG A 102 20.19 -11.16 5.78
CA ARG A 102 18.95 -10.36 5.74
C ARG A 102 18.47 -9.91 7.11
N ILE A 103 17.77 -8.78 7.13
CA ILE A 103 17.05 -8.27 8.29
C ILE A 103 15.78 -9.10 8.50
N LEU A 104 15.67 -9.78 9.63
CA LEU A 104 14.45 -10.50 10.00
C LEU A 104 13.29 -9.51 10.25
N PRO A 105 12.03 -9.91 10.07
CA PRO A 105 10.89 -9.09 10.45
C PRO A 105 10.89 -8.82 11.96
N ASP A 106 10.70 -7.57 12.35
CA ASP A 106 10.52 -7.16 13.74
C ASP A 106 9.06 -7.40 14.17
N GLY A 107 8.12 -7.22 13.24
CA GLY A 107 6.68 -7.38 13.47
C GLY A 107 5.91 -8.03 12.33
N VAL A 108 4.76 -8.58 12.67
CA VAL A 108 3.77 -9.10 11.74
C VAL A 108 2.39 -8.54 12.08
N MET A 109 1.64 -8.14 11.07
CA MET A 109 0.25 -7.76 11.22
C MET A 109 -0.64 -8.99 10.99
N PRO A 110 -1.31 -9.57 11.99
CA PRO A 110 -2.10 -10.77 11.78
C PRO A 110 -3.21 -10.55 10.73
N PHE A 111 -3.44 -11.53 9.85
CA PHE A 111 -4.65 -11.52 9.02
C PHE A 111 -5.90 -11.41 9.91
N VAL A 112 -6.76 -10.43 9.63
CA VAL A 112 -8.06 -10.26 10.30
C VAL A 112 -9.19 -10.69 9.37
N VAL A 113 -9.07 -10.32 8.10
CA VAL A 113 -10.03 -10.66 7.04
C VAL A 113 -9.67 -12.03 6.47
N ASP A 114 -10.55 -13.01 6.67
CA ASP A 114 -10.43 -14.33 6.06
C ASP A 114 -10.74 -14.30 4.54
N GLU A 115 -10.52 -15.43 3.85
CA GLU A 115 -10.74 -15.52 2.41
C GLU A 115 -12.21 -15.20 2.03
N ARG A 116 -13.17 -15.62 2.87
CA ARG A 116 -14.59 -15.35 2.65
C ARG A 116 -14.89 -13.86 2.75
N GLY A 117 -14.42 -13.21 3.81
CA GLY A 117 -14.58 -11.78 4.03
C GLY A 117 -13.95 -10.97 2.91
N MET A 118 -12.76 -11.35 2.45
CA MET A 118 -12.13 -10.69 1.30
C MET A 118 -12.97 -10.82 0.02
N ARG A 119 -13.55 -12.00 -0.27
CA ARG A 119 -14.41 -12.20 -1.44
C ARG A 119 -15.66 -11.33 -1.39
N GLU A 120 -16.24 -11.15 -0.19
CA GLU A 120 -17.36 -10.23 0.02
C GLU A 120 -16.96 -8.78 -0.23
N ARG A 121 -15.84 -8.32 0.34
CA ARG A 121 -15.30 -6.96 0.10
C ARG A 121 -15.02 -6.70 -1.38
N TYR A 122 -14.45 -7.69 -2.08
CA TYR A 122 -14.23 -7.61 -3.52
C TYR A 122 -15.55 -7.45 -4.29
N ARG A 123 -16.56 -8.26 -3.96
CA ARG A 123 -17.88 -8.22 -4.62
C ARG A 123 -18.52 -6.83 -4.46
N ASP A 124 -18.47 -6.27 -3.26
CA ASP A 124 -19.05 -4.95 -2.99
C ASP A 124 -18.28 -3.85 -3.75
N TRP A 125 -16.94 -3.95 -3.74
CA TRP A 125 -16.07 -3.04 -4.48
C TRP A 125 -16.33 -3.08 -5.99
N ILE A 126 -16.35 -4.26 -6.64
CA ILE A 126 -16.61 -4.36 -8.08
C ILE A 126 -18.04 -3.94 -8.42
N GLY A 127 -18.99 -4.23 -7.54
CA GLY A 127 -20.40 -3.82 -7.64
C GLY A 127 -20.55 -2.29 -7.71
N SER A 128 -19.79 -1.57 -6.89
CA SER A 128 -19.81 -0.10 -6.83
C SER A 128 -19.23 0.60 -8.07
N ARG A 129 -18.47 -0.10 -8.91
CA ARG A 129 -17.85 0.50 -10.12
C ARG A 129 -18.89 0.75 -11.20
N PHE A 130 -19.36 1.98 -11.34
CA PHE A 130 -20.38 2.36 -12.34
C PHE A 130 -20.01 1.91 -13.76
N TRP A 131 -18.78 2.20 -14.16
CA TRP A 131 -18.23 1.92 -15.49
C TRP A 131 -17.94 0.44 -15.75
N ALA A 132 -17.94 -0.43 -14.73
CA ALA A 132 -17.62 -1.84 -14.93
C ALA A 132 -18.72 -2.61 -15.68
N PRO A 133 -18.38 -3.57 -16.56
CA PRO A 133 -19.32 -4.47 -17.21
C PRO A 133 -20.21 -5.24 -16.21
N ASN A 134 -21.50 -5.40 -16.53
CA ASN A 134 -22.45 -6.04 -15.62
C ASN A 134 -22.15 -7.55 -15.42
N ASN A 135 -21.69 -8.23 -16.46
CA ASN A 135 -21.27 -9.64 -16.39
C ASN A 135 -20.06 -9.86 -15.46
N LEU A 136 -19.19 -8.85 -15.32
CA LEU A 136 -18.08 -8.89 -14.37
C LEU A 136 -18.59 -8.73 -12.93
N LYS A 137 -19.57 -7.84 -12.70
CA LYS A 137 -20.15 -7.65 -11.36
C LYS A 137 -20.85 -8.89 -10.82
N SER A 138 -21.46 -9.69 -11.70
CA SER A 138 -22.10 -10.95 -11.34
C SER A 138 -21.14 -12.14 -11.25
N ARG A 139 -19.86 -11.96 -11.62
CA ARG A 139 -18.89 -13.05 -11.61
C ARG A 139 -18.31 -13.22 -10.21
N ALA A 140 -18.46 -14.42 -9.67
CA ALA A 140 -17.71 -14.83 -8.49
C ALA A 140 -16.24 -15.10 -8.86
N LEU A 141 -15.32 -14.67 -8.01
CA LEU A 141 -13.93 -15.08 -8.09
C LEU A 141 -13.83 -16.59 -7.83
N GLN A 142 -13.01 -17.28 -8.62
CA GLN A 142 -12.72 -18.69 -8.39
C GLN A 142 -11.76 -18.87 -7.20
N LYS A 143 -11.65 -20.09 -6.68
CA LYS A 143 -10.78 -20.38 -5.52
C LYS A 143 -9.32 -20.02 -5.79
N ASN A 144 -8.80 -20.41 -6.95
CA ASN A 144 -7.39 -20.23 -7.33
C ASN A 144 -7.05 -18.80 -7.80
N GLU A 145 -8.03 -17.90 -7.85
CA GLU A 145 -7.83 -16.52 -8.31
C GLU A 145 -7.39 -15.56 -7.20
N VAL A 146 -7.28 -16.05 -5.95
CA VAL A 146 -6.85 -15.24 -4.81
C VAL A 146 -5.87 -15.99 -3.93
N LYS A 147 -4.87 -15.28 -3.41
CA LYS A 147 -3.87 -15.80 -2.47
C LYS A 147 -3.64 -14.79 -1.34
N GLY A 148 -3.56 -15.29 -0.11
CA GLY A 148 -3.15 -14.50 1.04
C GLY A 148 -1.62 -14.50 1.16
N ILE A 149 -1.03 -13.32 1.20
CA ILE A 149 0.41 -13.12 1.16
C ILE A 149 0.79 -12.07 2.21
N TYR A 150 1.79 -12.38 3.02
CA TYR A 150 2.52 -11.39 3.81
C TYR A 150 3.55 -10.69 2.94
N VAL A 151 3.41 -9.38 2.85
CA VAL A 151 4.28 -8.53 2.04
C VAL A 151 5.20 -7.75 2.97
N PRO A 152 6.51 -7.68 2.69
CA PRO A 152 7.45 -6.92 3.49
C PRO A 152 7.24 -5.43 3.29
N TYR A 153 7.27 -4.69 4.39
CA TYR A 153 7.25 -3.25 4.43
C TYR A 153 8.32 -2.75 5.39
N TRP A 154 8.90 -1.63 5.04
CA TRP A 154 9.68 -0.81 5.95
C TRP A 154 8.77 0.25 6.55
N THR A 155 8.87 0.50 7.85
CA THR A 155 8.42 1.75 8.43
C THR A 155 9.62 2.55 8.88
N TYR A 156 9.55 3.86 8.71
CA TYR A 156 10.63 4.77 9.09
C TYR A 156 10.07 5.88 9.94
N ASP A 157 10.77 6.15 11.04
CA ASP A 157 10.52 7.29 11.89
C ASP A 157 11.66 8.28 11.70
N ALA A 158 11.29 9.56 11.65
CA ALA A 158 12.24 10.62 11.41
C ALA A 158 11.76 11.92 12.02
N PHE A 159 12.67 12.67 12.61
CA PHE A 159 12.44 14.05 12.97
C PHE A 159 13.13 14.96 11.95
N THR A 160 12.32 15.69 11.19
CA THR A 160 12.82 16.59 10.13
C THR A 160 12.86 18.03 10.61
N THR A 161 13.96 18.72 10.27
CA THR A 161 14.08 20.17 10.40
C THR A 161 14.37 20.74 9.01
N THR A 162 13.48 21.58 8.51
CA THR A 162 13.54 22.10 7.14
C THR A 162 13.63 23.62 7.14
N ALA A 163 14.77 24.14 6.69
CA ALA A 163 14.91 25.56 6.39
C ALA A 163 14.32 25.85 5.01
N TYR A 164 13.65 27.00 4.84
CA TYR A 164 13.03 27.36 3.57
C TYR A 164 13.11 28.86 3.25
N THR A 165 13.01 29.17 1.96
CA THR A 165 12.72 30.51 1.45
C THR A 165 11.59 30.44 0.43
N GLY A 166 10.82 31.52 0.33
CA GLY A 166 9.63 31.57 -0.51
C GLY A 166 9.00 32.95 -0.54
N GLN A 167 7.73 32.97 -0.93
CA GLN A 167 6.93 34.19 -1.02
C GLN A 167 5.52 33.96 -0.49
N ARG A 168 5.03 34.92 0.29
CA ARG A 168 3.65 35.06 0.72
C ARG A 168 2.90 35.95 -0.25
N GLY A 169 1.85 35.42 -0.85
CA GLY A 169 0.95 36.15 -1.73
C GLY A 169 -0.31 36.55 -0.97
N GLU A 170 -0.63 37.85 -1.00
CA GLU A 170 -1.89 38.38 -0.49
C GLU A 170 -2.75 38.88 -1.66
N ASP A 171 -3.93 38.31 -1.80
CA ASP A 171 -4.86 38.64 -2.88
C ASP A 171 -5.61 39.93 -2.53
N TYR A 172 -5.64 40.87 -3.48
CA TYR A 172 -6.37 42.12 -3.37
C TYR A 172 -7.18 42.37 -4.64
N ILE A 173 -8.30 43.08 -4.49
CA ILE A 173 -9.18 43.43 -5.60
C ILE A 173 -8.75 44.79 -6.15
N GLU A 174 -8.51 44.86 -7.46
CA GLU A 174 -8.24 46.09 -8.19
C GLU A 174 -9.29 46.28 -9.30
N GLN A 175 -9.72 47.52 -9.52
CA GLN A 175 -10.65 47.86 -10.59
C GLN A 175 -9.85 48.19 -11.86
N GLU A 176 -10.03 47.40 -12.93
CA GLU A 176 -9.43 47.68 -14.22
C GLU A 176 -10.48 48.17 -15.22
N SER A 177 -10.18 49.27 -15.90
CA SER A 177 -11.00 49.77 -17.01
C SER A 177 -10.59 49.11 -18.31
N TYR A 178 -11.54 48.56 -19.06
CA TYR A 178 -11.33 48.05 -20.41
C TYR A 178 -12.40 48.60 -21.36
N THR A 179 -12.10 48.60 -22.66
CA THR A 179 -13.06 48.99 -23.70
C THR A 179 -13.66 47.74 -24.31
N ASP A 180 -14.99 47.66 -24.37
CA ASP A 180 -15.68 46.55 -25.02
C ASP A 180 -15.60 46.64 -26.56
N SER A 181 -16.06 45.60 -27.25
CA SER A 181 -16.09 45.56 -28.72
C SER A 181 -17.01 46.61 -29.36
N GLN A 182 -17.82 47.30 -28.56
CA GLN A 182 -18.73 48.37 -28.98
C GLN A 182 -18.16 49.77 -28.68
N GLY A 183 -16.95 49.86 -28.12
CA GLY A 183 -16.27 51.12 -27.81
C GLY A 183 -16.62 51.73 -26.45
N ASN A 184 -17.41 51.05 -25.61
CA ASN A 184 -17.78 51.56 -24.29
C ASN A 184 -16.70 51.21 -23.26
N ARG A 185 -16.40 52.17 -22.37
CA ARG A 185 -15.47 51.97 -21.26
C ARG A 185 -16.21 51.30 -20.10
N GLN A 186 -15.81 50.07 -19.78
CA GLN A 186 -16.35 49.26 -18.69
C GLN A 186 -15.29 49.08 -17.61
N THR A 187 -15.73 48.81 -16.37
CA THR A 187 -14.84 48.46 -15.26
C THR A 187 -15.11 47.04 -14.81
N ARG A 188 -14.04 46.27 -14.56
CA ARG A 188 -14.16 44.94 -13.95
C ARG A 188 -13.24 44.83 -12.74
N SER A 189 -13.72 44.12 -11.74
CA SER A 189 -12.89 43.73 -10.59
C SER A 189 -11.98 42.57 -10.99
N VAL A 190 -10.67 42.77 -10.83
CA VAL A 190 -9.64 41.75 -11.08
C VAL A 190 -8.96 41.44 -9.75
N THR A 191 -8.75 40.17 -9.47
CA THR A 191 -7.93 39.73 -8.33
C THR A 191 -6.47 39.78 -8.74
N LYS A 192 -5.66 40.55 -8.00
CA LYS A 192 -4.20 40.58 -8.14
C LYS A 192 -3.57 40.09 -6.85
N THR A 193 -2.35 39.54 -6.95
CA THR A 193 -1.61 39.04 -5.79
C THR A 193 -0.40 39.93 -5.56
N ARG A 194 -0.22 40.41 -4.34
CA ARG A 194 1.00 41.08 -3.90
C ARG A 194 1.92 40.08 -3.20
N TRP A 195 3.16 39.98 -3.66
CA TRP A 195 4.13 39.02 -3.14
C TRP A 195 5.11 39.68 -2.17
N TYR A 196 5.31 39.03 -1.03
CA TYR A 196 6.25 39.41 0.02
C TYR A 196 7.24 38.27 0.25
N PRO A 197 8.54 38.53 0.47
CA PRO A 197 9.49 37.47 0.79
C PRO A 197 9.13 36.81 2.13
N ALA A 198 9.27 35.50 2.19
CA ALA A 198 9.08 34.71 3.41
C ALA A 198 10.23 33.70 3.55
N SER A 199 10.68 33.48 4.78
CA SER A 199 11.68 32.48 5.09
C SER A 199 11.48 32.02 6.52
N GLY A 200 11.79 30.76 6.79
CA GLY A 200 11.62 30.20 8.11
C GLY A 200 12.20 28.81 8.23
N THR A 201 11.86 28.15 9.32
CA THR A 201 12.23 26.78 9.61
C THR A 201 11.02 26.06 10.15
N VAL A 202 10.67 24.93 9.54
CA VAL A 202 9.60 24.06 10.02
C VAL A 202 10.19 22.76 10.56
N GLN A 203 9.53 22.19 11.56
CA GLN A 203 9.87 20.90 12.12
C GLN A 203 8.68 19.96 11.97
N VAL A 204 8.91 18.79 11.40
CA VAL A 204 7.86 17.80 11.16
C VAL A 204 8.34 16.44 11.68
N PRO A 205 7.71 15.89 12.73
CA PRO A 205 7.93 14.51 13.13
C PRO A 205 7.18 13.57 12.17
N PHE A 206 7.82 12.46 11.85
CA PHE A 206 7.25 11.37 11.08
C PHE A 206 7.32 10.10 11.91
N ASP A 207 6.18 9.43 12.01
CA ASP A 207 5.97 8.18 12.73
C ASP A 207 5.32 7.19 11.75
N ASP A 208 5.96 6.04 11.59
CA ASP A 208 5.63 4.94 10.70
C ASP A 208 5.41 5.33 9.22
N VAL A 209 6.39 6.00 8.60
CA VAL A 209 6.35 6.22 7.14
C VAL A 209 6.50 4.90 6.40
N LEU A 210 5.37 4.38 5.95
CA LEU A 210 5.26 3.05 5.36
C LEU A 210 5.79 3.01 3.92
N VAL A 211 6.75 2.14 3.65
CA VAL A 211 7.38 1.91 2.34
C VAL A 211 7.31 0.44 1.98
N LEU A 212 6.85 0.13 0.78
CA LEU A 212 6.79 -1.24 0.28
C LEU A 212 8.20 -1.81 0.09
N GLY A 213 8.47 -2.96 0.70
CA GLY A 213 9.74 -3.67 0.62
C GLY A 213 9.87 -4.61 -0.58
N SER A 214 8.87 -4.65 -1.48
CA SER A 214 8.81 -5.58 -2.62
C SER A 214 8.54 -4.89 -3.96
N THR A 215 9.35 -5.15 -4.99
CA THR A 215 9.07 -4.72 -6.38
C THR A 215 8.06 -5.62 -7.11
N HIS A 216 7.75 -6.78 -6.53
CA HIS A 216 6.83 -7.77 -7.11
C HIS A 216 5.34 -7.49 -6.82
N VAL A 217 5.05 -6.52 -5.95
CA VAL A 217 3.69 -6.05 -5.69
C VAL A 217 3.47 -4.73 -6.43
N PRO A 218 2.35 -4.56 -7.17
CA PRO A 218 2.12 -3.31 -7.90
C PRO A 218 2.07 -2.10 -6.96
N THR A 219 3.13 -1.29 -6.97
CA THR A 219 3.34 -0.14 -6.07
C THR A 219 2.17 0.83 -6.07
N LYS A 220 1.56 1.08 -7.24
CA LYS A 220 0.36 1.93 -7.40
C LYS A 220 -0.78 1.53 -6.46
N TYR A 221 -1.01 0.24 -6.24
CA TYR A 221 -2.09 -0.24 -5.37
C TYR A 221 -1.62 -0.37 -3.92
N ALA A 222 -0.38 -0.79 -3.71
CA ALA A 222 0.22 -0.93 -2.39
C ALA A 222 0.32 0.43 -1.66
N ASP A 223 0.81 1.48 -2.33
CA ASP A 223 0.90 2.82 -1.76
C ASP A 223 -0.47 3.48 -1.59
N ALA A 224 -1.46 3.08 -2.39
CA ALA A 224 -2.83 3.56 -2.26
C ALA A 224 -3.61 2.88 -1.12
N MET A 225 -3.08 1.81 -0.51
CA MET A 225 -3.65 1.19 0.70
C MET A 225 -3.16 1.96 1.92
N ASN A 226 -3.98 2.91 2.38
CA ASN A 226 -3.63 3.83 3.46
C ASN A 226 -4.46 3.62 4.73
N THR A 227 -5.22 2.53 4.82
CA THR A 227 -6.07 2.24 5.99
C THR A 227 -5.40 1.36 7.06
N TRP A 228 -4.10 1.12 6.95
CA TRP A 228 -3.36 0.32 7.92
C TRP A 228 -3.45 0.90 9.34
N GLN A 229 -3.70 0.02 10.30
CA GLN A 229 -3.68 0.33 11.73
C GLN A 229 -2.49 -0.38 12.36
N LEU A 230 -1.29 0.18 12.15
CA LEU A 230 0.00 -0.43 12.47
C LEU A 230 0.19 -0.70 13.97
N GLN A 231 -0.53 -0.01 14.84
CA GLN A 231 -0.56 -0.26 16.28
C GLN A 231 -1.08 -1.67 16.66
N HIS A 232 -1.70 -2.39 15.73
CA HIS A 232 -2.14 -3.77 15.93
C HIS A 232 -1.11 -4.81 15.45
N CYS A 233 0.08 -4.37 15.00
CA CYS A 233 1.19 -5.28 14.75
C CYS A 233 1.60 -5.96 16.06
N VAL A 234 1.96 -7.23 15.95
CA VAL A 234 2.55 -8.01 17.04
C VAL A 234 3.98 -8.37 16.66
N SER A 235 4.83 -8.66 17.65
CA SER A 235 6.18 -9.14 17.36
C SER A 235 6.12 -10.38 16.47
N TYR A 236 7.09 -10.45 15.55
CA TYR A 236 7.15 -11.51 14.57
C TYR A 236 7.17 -12.89 15.23
N GLU A 237 6.20 -13.73 14.87
CA GLU A 237 6.14 -15.14 15.25
C GLU A 237 5.77 -15.96 14.01
N PRO A 238 6.59 -16.96 13.60
CA PRO A 238 6.36 -17.74 12.38
C PRO A 238 4.99 -18.44 12.31
N ALA A 239 4.34 -18.68 13.45
CA ALA A 239 3.00 -19.25 13.52
C ALA A 239 1.96 -18.44 12.72
N TYR A 240 2.08 -17.11 12.67
CA TYR A 240 1.17 -16.24 11.92
C TYR A 240 1.27 -16.42 10.40
N LEU A 241 2.40 -16.93 9.91
CA LEU A 241 2.62 -17.22 8.49
C LEU A 241 2.00 -18.56 8.08
N SER A 242 1.65 -19.44 9.02
CA SER A 242 1.10 -20.76 8.64
C SER A 242 -0.23 -20.59 7.90
N GLY A 243 -0.31 -21.12 6.69
CA GLY A 243 -1.49 -21.05 5.81
C GLY A 243 -1.39 -19.92 4.79
N PHE A 244 -0.38 -19.07 4.90
CA PHE A 244 -0.16 -17.91 4.05
C PHE A 244 1.22 -17.98 3.39
N SER A 245 1.33 -17.37 2.21
CA SER A 245 2.65 -17.12 1.63
C SER A 245 3.29 -15.90 2.30
N ALA A 246 4.61 -15.82 2.31
CA ALA A 246 5.35 -14.63 2.74
C ALA A 246 6.39 -14.27 1.68
N MET A 247 6.48 -13.00 1.34
CA MET A 247 7.49 -12.46 0.43
C MET A 247 8.71 -11.99 1.23
N ARG A 248 9.87 -12.06 0.58
CA ARG A 248 11.10 -11.43 1.06
C ARG A 248 11.21 -10.04 0.48
N TYR A 249 11.87 -9.14 1.19
CA TYR A 249 12.19 -7.84 0.62
C TYR A 249 13.24 -7.98 -0.47
N ASP A 250 13.06 -7.20 -1.54
CA ASP A 250 14.02 -6.98 -2.63
C ASP A 250 14.39 -5.49 -2.75
N VAL A 251 13.60 -4.60 -2.14
CA VAL A 251 13.94 -3.21 -1.87
C VAL A 251 14.74 -3.15 -0.58
N ASP A 252 16.02 -2.81 -0.69
CA ASP A 252 16.90 -2.72 0.47
C ASP A 252 16.60 -1.50 1.35
N LEU A 253 17.23 -1.44 2.53
CA LEU A 253 17.00 -0.41 3.53
C LEU A 253 17.37 1.00 3.05
N THR A 254 18.37 1.13 2.17
CA THR A 254 18.80 2.42 1.60
C THR A 254 17.78 2.91 0.57
N GLU A 255 17.39 2.04 -0.37
CA GLU A 255 16.38 2.34 -1.37
C GLU A 255 15.03 2.67 -0.71
N GLY A 256 14.65 1.88 0.29
CA GLY A 256 13.45 2.10 1.10
C GLY A 256 13.46 3.46 1.79
N PHE A 257 14.60 3.87 2.37
CA PHE A 257 14.70 5.16 3.05
C PHE A 257 14.63 6.34 2.08
N GLU A 258 15.24 6.23 0.89
CA GLU A 258 15.08 7.25 -0.16
C GLU A 258 13.62 7.35 -0.65
N ALA A 259 12.88 6.24 -0.68
CA ALA A 259 11.44 6.27 -0.92
C ALA A 259 10.66 6.94 0.22
N ALA A 260 11.05 6.71 1.47
CA ALA A 260 10.46 7.37 2.63
C ALA A 260 10.63 8.89 2.57
N LYS A 261 11.85 9.37 2.26
CA LYS A 261 12.12 10.81 2.07
C LYS A 261 11.18 11.44 1.04
N ARG A 262 10.96 10.77 -0.10
CA ARG A 262 10.01 11.25 -1.12
C ARG A 262 8.57 11.34 -0.60
N LYS A 263 8.15 10.44 0.30
CA LYS A 263 6.83 10.49 0.96
C LYS A 263 6.74 11.58 2.04
N MET A 264 7.86 11.97 2.65
CA MET A 264 7.93 13.04 3.66
C MET A 264 7.86 14.45 3.05
N VAL A 265 8.25 14.62 1.78
CA VAL A 265 8.27 15.94 1.11
C VAL A 265 6.90 16.65 1.11
N PRO A 266 5.77 16.04 0.69
CA PRO A 266 4.51 16.77 0.62
C PRO A 266 4.00 17.28 1.99
N PRO A 267 4.05 16.51 3.10
CA PRO A 267 3.77 17.05 4.43
C PRO A 267 4.71 18.18 4.86
N ILE A 268 6.00 18.11 4.54
CA ILE A 268 6.97 19.20 4.80
C ILE A 268 6.57 20.46 4.01
N GLU A 269 6.31 20.33 2.71
CA GLU A 269 5.87 21.48 1.91
C GLU A 269 4.55 22.06 2.43
N GLN A 270 3.63 21.22 2.90
CA GLN A 270 2.39 21.68 3.50
C GLN A 270 2.64 22.47 4.80
N ALA A 271 3.56 22.01 5.64
CA ALA A 271 3.99 22.74 6.84
C ALA A 271 4.63 24.09 6.48
N ILE A 272 5.49 24.12 5.46
CA ILE A 272 6.09 25.36 4.95
C ILE A 272 5.00 26.32 4.43
N ARG A 273 4.04 25.84 3.63
CA ARG A 273 2.94 26.68 3.12
C ARG A 273 2.10 27.26 4.27
N TYR A 274 1.86 26.46 5.31
CA TYR A 274 1.16 26.94 6.51
C TYR A 274 1.97 28.01 7.25
N ASP A 275 3.28 27.83 7.41
CA ASP A 275 4.18 28.78 8.06
C ASP A 275 4.30 30.11 7.28
N ILE A 276 4.36 30.06 5.94
CA ILE A 276 4.35 31.25 5.07
C ILE A 276 3.04 32.05 5.23
N GLY A 277 1.90 31.36 5.29
CA GLY A 277 0.57 31.97 5.37
C GLY A 277 0.16 32.74 4.11
N GLY A 278 -0.83 33.63 4.22
CA GLY A 278 -1.41 34.38 3.09
C GLY A 278 -2.40 33.56 2.25
N ASP A 279 -2.84 34.14 1.13
CA ASP A 279 -3.81 33.52 0.21
C ASP A 279 -3.14 32.58 -0.81
N ARG A 280 -1.87 32.87 -1.14
CA ARG A 280 -1.03 32.08 -2.04
C ARG A 280 0.36 31.93 -1.48
N GLN A 281 1.01 30.80 -1.78
CA GLN A 281 2.36 30.51 -1.32
C GLN A 281 3.22 30.01 -2.47
N MET A 282 4.45 30.48 -2.51
CA MET A 282 5.51 29.92 -3.36
C MET A 282 6.69 29.53 -2.50
N ILE A 283 7.19 28.30 -2.69
CA ILE A 283 8.42 27.83 -2.08
C ILE A 283 9.51 27.93 -3.15
N SER A 284 10.51 28.78 -2.94
CA SER A 284 11.63 28.94 -3.89
C SER A 284 12.78 27.99 -3.60
N TRP A 285 13.00 27.67 -2.33
CA TRP A 285 14.05 26.75 -1.90
C TRP A 285 13.68 26.14 -0.54
N MET A 286 14.08 24.90 -0.33
CA MET A 286 14.06 24.25 0.98
C MET A 286 15.20 23.23 1.08
N GLU A 287 15.72 23.04 2.29
CA GLU A 287 16.69 22.01 2.63
C GLU A 287 16.30 21.35 3.93
N THR A 288 16.29 20.02 3.95
CA THR A 288 15.78 19.21 5.06
C THR A 288 16.89 18.39 5.67
N GLU A 289 17.09 18.57 6.97
CA GLU A 289 17.91 17.71 7.81
C GLU A 289 17.04 16.65 8.48
N TYR A 290 17.58 15.44 8.57
CA TYR A 290 16.91 14.28 9.13
C TYR A 290 17.65 13.81 10.39
N SER A 291 16.91 13.64 11.48
CA SER A 291 17.43 13.21 12.78
C SER A 291 16.53 12.15 13.41
N ASN A 292 17.01 11.46 14.45
CA ASN A 292 16.29 10.38 15.14
C ASN A 292 15.74 9.34 14.15
N LEU A 293 16.62 8.82 13.30
CA LEU A 293 16.26 7.91 12.23
C LEU A 293 16.17 6.47 12.74
N THR A 294 14.95 5.97 12.85
CA THR A 294 14.69 4.57 13.19
C THR A 294 13.85 3.89 12.11
N PHE A 295 13.85 2.55 12.12
CA PHE A 295 13.03 1.76 11.23
C PHE A 295 12.55 0.46 11.87
N LYS A 296 11.49 -0.12 11.28
CA LYS A 296 11.00 -1.48 11.55
C LYS A 296 10.80 -2.23 10.24
N HIS A 297 11.08 -3.53 10.24
CA HIS A 297 10.70 -4.46 9.17
C HIS A 297 9.39 -5.16 9.55
N LEU A 298 8.32 -4.87 8.82
CA LEU A 298 6.98 -5.41 9.07
C LEU A 298 6.52 -6.34 7.94
N LEU A 299 5.82 -7.41 8.31
CA LEU A 299 5.06 -8.23 7.37
C LEU A 299 3.57 -7.86 7.43
N LEU A 300 3.06 -7.28 6.34
CA LEU A 300 1.67 -6.84 6.24
C LEU A 300 0.81 -7.81 5.41
N PRO A 301 -0.40 -8.19 5.88
CA PRO A 301 -1.24 -9.20 5.26
C PRO A 301 -2.02 -8.62 4.09
N ILE A 302 -1.78 -9.13 2.88
CA ILE A 302 -2.47 -8.69 1.68
C ILE A 302 -3.07 -9.91 0.99
N TRP A 303 -4.36 -9.81 0.63
CA TRP A 303 -4.93 -10.71 -0.35
C TRP A 303 -4.64 -10.18 -1.74
N SER A 304 -3.89 -10.93 -2.53
CA SER A 304 -3.61 -10.63 -3.93
C SER A 304 -4.48 -11.50 -4.83
N GLY A 305 -5.23 -10.86 -5.72
CA GLY A 305 -6.07 -11.56 -6.67
C GLY A 305 -5.90 -11.06 -8.10
N ALA A 306 -6.12 -11.97 -9.04
CA ALA A 306 -6.04 -11.70 -10.46
C ALA A 306 -7.16 -12.41 -11.21
N TYR A 307 -7.88 -11.69 -12.07
CA TYR A 307 -8.93 -12.26 -12.90
C TYR A 307 -8.72 -11.90 -14.37
N ARG A 308 -9.09 -12.82 -15.26
CA ARG A 308 -9.05 -12.58 -16.72
C ARG A 308 -10.38 -12.06 -17.22
N TYR A 309 -10.36 -10.97 -17.97
CA TYR A 309 -11.52 -10.41 -18.66
C TYR A 309 -11.11 -9.89 -20.05
N ASN A 310 -11.79 -10.32 -21.11
CA ASN A 310 -11.47 -9.99 -22.51
C ASN A 310 -9.98 -10.17 -22.87
N ASN A 311 -9.42 -11.33 -22.51
CA ASN A 311 -8.01 -11.69 -22.73
C ASN A 311 -6.98 -10.74 -22.07
N ARG A 312 -7.38 -9.94 -21.08
CA ARG A 312 -6.49 -9.15 -20.22
C ARG A 312 -6.60 -9.59 -18.77
N ILE A 313 -5.50 -9.51 -18.04
CA ILE A 313 -5.43 -9.80 -16.61
C ILE A 313 -5.63 -8.49 -15.85
N TRP A 314 -6.49 -8.53 -14.85
CA TRP A 314 -6.78 -7.43 -13.95
C TRP A 314 -6.40 -7.85 -12.54
N ASN A 315 -5.54 -7.06 -11.90
CA ASN A 315 -5.06 -7.31 -10.55
C ASN A 315 -5.81 -6.44 -9.55
N PHE A 316 -6.00 -6.97 -8.35
CA PHE A 316 -6.49 -6.22 -7.21
C PHE A 316 -5.82 -6.75 -5.95
N LEU A 317 -5.69 -5.85 -4.97
CA LEU A 317 -5.20 -6.12 -3.63
C LEU A 317 -6.33 -5.83 -2.65
N VAL A 318 -6.44 -6.65 -1.61
CA VAL A 318 -7.30 -6.38 -0.47
C VAL A 318 -6.45 -6.38 0.80
N ASN A 319 -6.55 -5.30 1.56
CA ASN A 319 -5.90 -5.19 2.86
C ASN A 319 -6.45 -6.29 3.79
N GLY A 320 -5.59 -7.20 4.24
CA GLY A 320 -5.94 -8.34 5.09
C GLY A 320 -6.31 -7.98 6.53
N GLN A 321 -6.09 -6.73 6.94
CA GLN A 321 -6.53 -6.18 8.23
C GLN A 321 -7.90 -5.50 8.11
N THR A 322 -8.06 -4.57 7.16
CA THR A 322 -9.25 -3.69 7.08
C THR A 322 -10.27 -4.12 6.04
N GLY A 323 -9.86 -4.89 5.03
CA GLY A 323 -10.69 -5.24 3.88
C GLY A 323 -10.76 -4.15 2.81
N GLU A 324 -9.95 -3.09 2.89
CA GLU A 324 -9.84 -2.08 1.84
C GLU A 324 -9.41 -2.72 0.51
N VAL A 325 -10.16 -2.45 -0.57
CA VAL A 325 -9.88 -3.02 -1.90
C VAL A 325 -9.29 -1.95 -2.84
N ARG A 326 -8.09 -2.22 -3.37
CA ARG A 326 -7.42 -1.40 -4.39
C ARG A 326 -7.15 -2.24 -5.64
N GLY A 327 -7.46 -1.71 -6.80
CA GLY A 327 -7.27 -2.45 -8.06
C GLY A 327 -7.92 -1.75 -9.24
N GLU A 328 -7.88 -2.43 -10.37
CA GLU A 328 -8.48 -1.96 -11.62
C GLU A 328 -9.65 -2.84 -12.06
N ALA A 329 -10.59 -2.20 -12.76
CA ALA A 329 -11.72 -2.86 -13.38
C ALA A 329 -11.87 -2.40 -14.83
N PRO A 330 -12.20 -3.31 -15.76
CA PRO A 330 -12.47 -2.93 -17.14
C PRO A 330 -13.62 -1.93 -17.20
N VAL A 331 -13.53 -0.99 -18.13
CA VAL A 331 -14.61 -0.05 -18.44
C VAL A 331 -15.46 -0.64 -19.57
N SER A 332 -16.78 -0.55 -19.44
CA SER A 332 -17.74 -0.99 -20.45
C SER A 332 -17.79 0.04 -21.60
N PRO A 333 -17.36 -0.31 -22.82
CA PRO A 333 -17.37 0.64 -23.95
C PRO A 333 -18.77 1.13 -24.28
N TRP A 334 -19.78 0.26 -24.15
CA TRP A 334 -21.18 0.61 -24.38
C TRP A 334 -21.71 1.64 -23.37
N LYS A 335 -21.37 1.51 -22.09
CA LYS A 335 -21.74 2.52 -21.07
C LYS A 335 -21.10 3.87 -21.37
N VAL A 336 -19.83 3.87 -21.79
CA VAL A 336 -19.13 5.10 -22.18
C VAL A 336 -19.78 5.72 -23.43
N ALA A 337 -20.08 4.93 -24.45
CA ALA A 337 -20.73 5.40 -25.67
C ALA A 337 -22.09 6.05 -25.38
N ILE A 338 -22.93 5.40 -24.55
CA ILE A 338 -24.22 5.97 -24.12
C ILE A 338 -24.01 7.29 -23.37
N ALA A 339 -23.07 7.35 -22.43
CA ALA A 339 -22.81 8.56 -21.66
C ALA A 339 -22.34 9.73 -22.54
N VAL A 340 -21.50 9.46 -23.54
CA VAL A 340 -21.06 10.46 -24.51
C VAL A 340 -22.23 10.94 -25.37
N ILE A 341 -23.07 10.03 -25.89
CA ILE A 341 -24.25 10.40 -26.68
C ILE A 341 -25.22 11.24 -25.86
N LEU A 342 -25.52 10.85 -24.61
CA LEU A 342 -26.38 11.63 -23.71
C LEU A 342 -25.79 13.02 -23.42
N GLY A 343 -24.47 13.10 -23.21
CA GLY A 343 -23.78 14.38 -23.03
C GLY A 343 -23.92 15.29 -24.24
N LEU A 344 -23.74 14.76 -25.45
CA LEU A 344 -23.93 15.53 -26.69
C LEU A 344 -25.37 15.99 -26.89
N ILE A 345 -26.36 15.17 -26.55
CA ILE A 345 -27.79 15.53 -26.60
C ILE A 345 -28.09 16.68 -25.63
N ILE A 346 -27.57 16.62 -24.39
CA ILE A 346 -27.76 17.68 -23.39
C ILE A 346 -27.16 18.99 -23.88
N ILE A 347 -25.91 18.96 -24.38
CA ILE A 347 -25.24 20.15 -24.93
C ILE A 347 -26.01 20.71 -26.12
N GLY A 348 -26.42 19.86 -27.07
CA GLY A 348 -27.19 20.29 -28.23
C GLY A 348 -28.55 20.89 -27.87
N THR A 349 -29.24 20.32 -26.89
CA THR A 349 -30.52 20.85 -26.38
C THR A 349 -30.33 22.19 -25.68
N PHE A 350 -29.27 22.34 -24.88
CA PHE A 350 -28.94 23.58 -24.21
C PHE A 350 -28.64 24.70 -25.22
N LEU A 351 -27.81 24.42 -26.23
CA LEU A 351 -27.52 25.37 -27.31
C LEU A 351 -28.77 25.75 -28.11
N TYR A 352 -29.64 24.79 -28.43
CA TYR A 352 -30.91 25.05 -29.11
C TYR A 352 -31.86 25.92 -28.27
N LEU A 353 -31.94 25.69 -26.96
CA LEU A 353 -32.75 26.51 -26.06
C LEU A 353 -32.18 27.93 -25.92
N MET A 354 -30.86 28.08 -25.86
CA MET A 354 -30.20 29.40 -25.85
C MET A 354 -30.50 30.19 -27.12
N ASP A 355 -30.35 29.56 -28.30
CA ASP A 355 -30.62 30.19 -29.61
C ASP A 355 -32.09 30.63 -29.76
N LYS A 356 -33.02 29.95 -29.11
CA LYS A 356 -34.45 30.28 -29.14
C LYS A 356 -34.88 31.32 -28.10
N SER A 357 -33.98 31.66 -27.17
CA SER A 357 -34.24 32.60 -26.06
C SER A 357 -33.50 33.93 -26.17
N GLY A 358 -32.59 34.06 -27.14
CA GLY A 358 -32.08 35.35 -27.64
C GLY A 358 -32.85 35.78 -28.87
#